data_AF-A0A7S0ZGR8-F1
#
_entry.id   AF-A0A7S0ZGR8-F1
#
_cell.length_a   1.000
_cell.length_b   1.000
_cell.length_c   1.000
_cell.angle_alpha   90.00
_cell.angle_beta   90.00
_cell.angle_gamma   90.00
#
_symmetry.space_group_name_H-M   'P 1'
#
loop_
_entity.id
_entity.type
_entity.pdbx_description
1 polymer ?
#
loop_
_entity_poly.entity_id
_entity_poly.type
_entity_poly.pdbx_seq_one_letter_code
_entity_poly.pdbx_strand_id
1 'polypeptide(L)'
;KPEIDLETSKALDIATELFREAMELTNDFTDLLLHVVSYPLEKTKASGEVDAIISADGGFQAVAEALVAAWDSNTFGGKGIERLGDLEATEEEITAEWKAWVKELGKSLGLKGKKLFQPLRLCLTGSMQGRDVGGVSRLLAVAQSEGILVQNQ
;
A
#
# COMPACT_ATOMS: atom_id res chain seq x y z
N LYS A 1 20.02 3.92 18.41
CA LYS A 1 18.87 4.52 17.70
C LYS A 1 19.44 5.06 16.40
N PRO A 2 19.03 4.57 15.22
CA PRO A 2 19.45 5.20 13.98
C PRO A 2 19.02 6.66 14.03
N GLU A 3 19.94 7.56 13.69
CA GLU A 3 19.67 8.98 13.53
C GLU A 3 18.94 9.11 12.18
N ILE A 4 17.61 9.21 12.24
CA ILE A 4 16.78 9.41 11.05
C ILE A 4 16.92 10.88 10.67
N ASP A 5 17.58 11.15 9.55
CA ASP A 5 17.62 12.48 8.97
C ASP A 5 16.27 12.76 8.28
N LEU A 6 15.42 13.52 8.95
CA LEU A 6 14.10 13.88 8.45
C LEU A 6 14.16 14.95 7.35
N GLU A 7 15.26 15.71 7.24
CA GLU A 7 15.38 16.77 6.23
C GLU A 7 15.63 16.21 4.81
N THR A 8 16.13 14.98 4.71
CA THR A 8 16.42 14.30 3.45
C THR A 8 15.58 13.04 3.22
N SER A 9 14.57 12.80 4.06
CA SER A 9 13.72 11.61 3.99
C SER A 9 12.80 11.65 2.78
N LYS A 10 13.04 10.75 1.83
CA LYS A 10 12.16 10.53 0.67
C LYS A 10 10.83 9.93 1.09
N ALA A 11 10.78 9.18 2.21
CA ALA A 11 9.51 8.73 2.79
C ALA A 11 8.63 9.92 3.20
N LEU A 12 9.22 10.97 3.78
CA LEU A 12 8.47 12.17 4.18
C LEU A 12 7.97 12.95 2.96
N ASP A 13 8.76 13.06 1.90
CA ASP A 13 8.32 13.67 0.64
C ASP A 13 7.13 12.92 0.03
N ILE A 14 7.22 11.59 -0.06
CA ILE A 14 6.14 10.74 -0.58
C ILE A 14 4.88 10.88 0.29
N ALA A 15 5.02 10.86 1.62
CA ALA A 15 3.88 11.05 2.51
C ALA A 15 3.26 12.43 2.30
N THR A 16 4.08 13.48 2.19
CA THR A 16 3.60 14.84 1.96
C THR A 16 2.78 14.93 0.68
N GLU A 17 3.28 14.37 -0.44
CA GLU A 17 2.52 14.36 -1.70
C GLU A 17 1.22 13.54 -1.60
N LEU A 18 1.30 12.35 -1.00
CA LEU A 18 0.15 11.45 -0.86
C LEU A 18 -0.99 12.07 -0.04
N PHE A 19 -0.65 12.92 0.94
CA PHE A 19 -1.62 13.57 1.84
C PHE A 19 -1.83 15.06 1.56
N ARG A 20 -1.13 15.67 0.59
CA ARG A 20 -1.22 17.11 0.28
C ARG A 20 -2.66 17.58 0.06
N GLU A 21 -3.41 16.84 -0.75
CA GLU A 21 -4.82 17.14 -1.07
C GLU A 21 -5.79 16.69 0.04
N ALA A 22 -5.29 15.96 1.05
CA ALA A 22 -6.07 15.43 2.17
C ALA A 22 -6.17 16.39 3.35
N MET A 23 -5.10 17.17 3.53
CA MET A 23 -4.92 18.00 4.70
C MET A 23 -5.76 19.26 4.54
N GLU A 24 -6.73 19.45 5.43
CA GLU A 24 -7.35 20.76 5.62
C GLU A 24 -6.49 21.61 6.56
N LEU A 25 -5.90 20.97 7.57
CA LEU A 25 -4.99 21.55 8.53
C LEU A 25 -3.70 20.72 8.64
N THR A 26 -2.57 21.37 8.96
CA THR A 26 -1.27 20.68 9.07
C THR A 26 -1.24 19.61 10.17
N ASN A 27 -2.06 19.76 11.22
CA ASN A 27 -2.17 18.77 12.29
C ASN A 27 -2.93 17.50 11.88
N ASP A 28 -3.69 17.51 10.79
CA ASP A 28 -4.39 16.32 10.27
C ASP A 28 -3.42 15.25 9.76
N PHE A 29 -2.20 15.66 9.37
CA PHE A 29 -1.20 14.77 8.78
C PHE A 29 -0.90 13.56 9.66
N THR A 30 -0.74 13.77 10.96
CA THR A 30 -0.42 12.70 11.91
C THR A 30 -1.52 11.64 11.93
N ASP A 31 -2.78 12.07 12.01
CA ASP A 31 -3.92 11.15 12.07
C ASP A 31 -4.12 10.42 10.74
N LEU A 32 -3.93 11.11 9.61
CA LEU A 32 -4.00 10.54 8.27
C LEU A 32 -2.89 9.50 8.04
N LEU A 33 -1.67 9.80 8.44
CA LEU A 33 -0.53 8.89 8.33
C LEU A 33 -0.72 7.68 9.26
N LEU A 34 -1.11 7.91 10.52
CA LEU A 34 -1.39 6.84 11.48
C LEU A 34 -2.50 5.91 10.99
N HIS A 35 -3.55 6.44 10.38
CA HIS A 35 -4.60 5.62 9.80
C HIS A 35 -4.06 4.65 8.72
N VAL A 36 -3.10 5.10 7.91
CA VAL A 36 -2.48 4.26 6.88
C VAL A 36 -1.53 3.23 7.47
N VAL A 37 -0.64 3.62 8.38
CA VAL A 37 0.39 2.71 8.93
C VAL A 37 -0.15 1.75 10.00
N SER A 38 -1.32 2.03 10.58
CA SER A 38 -1.93 1.18 11.63
C SER A 38 -2.68 -0.05 11.11
N TYR A 39 -2.88 -0.15 9.79
CA TYR A 39 -3.58 -1.28 9.14
C TYR A 39 -4.90 -1.67 9.86
N PRO A 40 -5.95 -0.84 9.82
CA PRO A 40 -7.15 -0.96 10.66
C PRO A 40 -8.15 -2.05 10.23
N LEU A 41 -7.65 -3.23 9.79
CA LEU A 41 -8.47 -4.30 9.22
C LEU A 41 -9.60 -4.77 10.11
N GLU A 42 -9.35 -4.97 11.41
CA GLU A 42 -10.39 -5.45 12.34
C GLU A 42 -11.51 -4.42 12.54
N LYS A 43 -11.17 -3.13 12.57
CA LYS A 43 -12.16 -2.05 12.62
C LYS A 43 -12.99 -2.00 11.34
N THR A 44 -12.34 -2.17 10.18
CA THR A 44 -13.02 -2.21 8.88
C THR A 44 -13.90 -3.45 8.71
N LYS A 45 -13.49 -4.62 9.24
CA LYS A 45 -14.35 -5.80 9.29
C LYS A 45 -15.58 -5.59 10.18
N ALA A 46 -15.38 -4.98 11.35
CA ALA A 46 -16.47 -4.73 12.30
C ALA A 46 -17.55 -3.75 11.77
N SER A 47 -17.23 -2.93 10.75
CA SER A 47 -18.21 -2.02 10.13
C SER A 47 -19.20 -2.75 9.18
N GLY A 48 -18.90 -3.99 8.78
CA GLY A 48 -19.67 -4.76 7.80
C GLY A 48 -19.50 -4.32 6.34
N GLU A 49 -18.72 -3.26 6.08
CA GLU A 49 -18.57 -2.72 4.71
C GLU A 49 -17.80 -3.66 3.76
N VAL A 50 -17.09 -4.65 4.33
CA VAL A 50 -16.24 -5.60 3.60
C VAL A 50 -16.86 -6.99 3.46
N ASP A 51 -18.04 -7.25 4.02
CA ASP A 51 -18.65 -8.59 4.05
C ASP A 51 -18.78 -9.20 2.64
N ALA A 52 -19.17 -8.38 1.65
CA ALA A 52 -19.26 -8.80 0.26
C ALA A 52 -17.88 -9.12 -0.36
N ILE A 53 -16.82 -8.42 0.08
CA ILE A 53 -15.45 -8.57 -0.44
C ILE A 53 -14.77 -9.81 0.14
N ILE A 54 -14.98 -10.09 1.44
CA ILE A 54 -14.40 -11.25 2.13
C ILE A 54 -15.19 -12.55 1.89
N SER A 55 -16.38 -12.46 1.30
CA SER A 55 -17.14 -13.64 0.88
C SER A 55 -16.37 -14.49 -0.14
N ALA A 56 -16.74 -15.77 -0.29
CA ALA A 56 -16.06 -16.71 -1.18
C ALA A 56 -15.94 -16.19 -2.64
N ASP A 57 -16.94 -15.44 -3.11
CA ASP A 57 -16.98 -14.87 -4.46
C ASP A 57 -16.51 -13.41 -4.54
N GLY A 58 -16.09 -12.85 -3.40
CA GLY A 58 -15.70 -11.44 -3.25
C GLY A 58 -14.29 -11.12 -3.74
N GLY A 59 -13.48 -12.14 -4.01
CA GLY A 59 -12.14 -12.01 -4.59
C GLY A 59 -11.02 -11.72 -3.58
N PHE A 60 -11.34 -11.48 -2.30
CA PHE A 60 -10.33 -11.24 -1.26
C PHE A 60 -9.34 -12.36 -1.10
N GLN A 61 -9.81 -13.61 -0.98
CA GLN A 61 -8.92 -14.75 -0.80
C GLN A 61 -7.95 -14.90 -1.98
N ALA A 62 -8.46 -14.87 -3.22
CA ALA A 62 -7.64 -15.01 -4.42
C ALA A 62 -6.58 -13.89 -4.55
N VAL A 63 -6.96 -12.65 -4.20
CA VAL A 63 -6.01 -11.52 -4.20
C VAL A 63 -4.98 -11.70 -3.09
N ALA A 64 -5.39 -12.04 -1.86
CA ALA A 64 -4.48 -12.23 -0.73
C ALA A 64 -3.45 -13.34 -1.01
N GLU A 65 -3.89 -14.50 -1.52
CA GLU A 65 -2.99 -15.60 -1.90
C GLU A 65 -1.99 -15.17 -2.98
N ALA A 66 -2.44 -14.43 -3.99
CA ALA A 66 -1.57 -13.93 -5.04
C ALA A 66 -0.57 -12.87 -4.54
N LEU A 67 -0.96 -12.03 -3.58
CA LEU A 67 -0.06 -11.06 -2.95
C LEU A 67 1.03 -11.75 -2.12
N VAL A 68 0.67 -12.76 -1.33
CA VAL A 68 1.64 -13.57 -0.56
C VAL A 68 2.58 -14.30 -1.52
N ALA A 69 2.07 -14.93 -2.57
CA ALA A 69 2.91 -15.57 -3.58
C ALA A 69 3.85 -14.58 -4.30
N ALA A 70 3.38 -13.36 -4.58
CA ALA A 70 4.19 -12.30 -5.17
C ALA A 70 5.27 -11.80 -4.20
N TRP A 71 4.97 -11.72 -2.91
CA TRP A 71 5.94 -11.42 -1.86
C TRP A 71 7.03 -12.49 -1.77
N ASP A 72 6.62 -13.76 -1.66
CA ASP A 72 7.53 -14.90 -1.51
C ASP A 72 8.44 -15.10 -2.73
N SER A 73 7.96 -14.74 -3.93
CA SER A 73 8.73 -14.81 -5.17
C SER A 73 9.50 -13.52 -5.51
N ASN A 74 9.46 -12.51 -4.65
CA ASN A 74 10.05 -11.18 -4.89
C ASN A 74 9.57 -10.50 -6.19
N THR A 75 8.30 -10.69 -6.54
CA THR A 75 7.63 -10.06 -7.69
C THR A 75 6.56 -9.04 -7.30
N PHE A 76 6.38 -8.80 -6.00
CA PHE A 76 5.43 -7.80 -5.48
C PHE A 76 5.69 -6.42 -6.10
N GLY A 77 4.65 -5.76 -6.59
CA GLY A 77 4.76 -4.46 -7.28
C GLY A 77 5.49 -4.51 -8.64
N GLY A 78 5.77 -5.69 -9.18
CA GLY A 78 6.39 -5.90 -10.49
C GLY A 78 7.80 -6.44 -10.40
N LYS A 79 8.68 -5.78 -9.64
CA LYS A 79 10.11 -6.13 -9.51
C LYS A 79 10.55 -6.31 -8.05
N GLY A 80 9.61 -6.61 -7.16
CA GLY A 80 9.87 -6.88 -5.76
C GLY A 80 9.78 -5.63 -4.87
N ILE A 81 9.76 -5.88 -3.56
CA ILE A 81 9.62 -4.83 -2.55
C ILE A 81 10.83 -3.89 -2.53
N GLU A 82 12.03 -4.41 -2.85
CA GLU A 82 13.25 -3.60 -2.96
C GLU A 82 13.14 -2.55 -4.07
N ARG A 83 12.55 -2.90 -5.22
CA ARG A 83 12.29 -1.93 -6.28
C ARG A 83 11.29 -0.88 -5.82
N LEU A 84 10.24 -1.29 -5.11
CA LEU A 84 9.32 -0.36 -4.47
C LEU A 84 9.96 0.47 -3.36
N GLY A 85 11.12 0.09 -2.80
CA GLY A 85 11.86 0.84 -1.80
C GLY A 85 13.07 1.60 -2.35
N ASP A 86 13.33 1.53 -3.66
CA ASP A 86 14.50 2.09 -4.32
C ASP A 86 14.52 3.63 -4.26
N LEU A 87 15.48 4.20 -3.54
CA LEU A 87 15.59 5.64 -3.32
C LEU A 87 15.99 6.41 -4.59
N GLU A 88 16.55 5.76 -5.60
CA GLU A 88 16.97 6.40 -6.86
C GLU A 88 15.87 6.38 -7.93
N ALA A 89 14.83 5.55 -7.74
CA ALA A 89 13.70 5.47 -8.65
C ALA A 89 12.87 6.76 -8.67
N THR A 90 12.40 7.15 -9.86
CA THR A 90 11.41 8.24 -9.99
C THR A 90 10.00 7.73 -9.67
N GLU A 91 9.10 8.64 -9.29
CA GLU A 91 7.71 8.30 -9.00
C GLU A 91 6.99 7.73 -10.23
N GLU A 92 7.27 8.27 -11.41
CA GLU A 92 6.66 7.85 -12.67
C GLU A 92 7.02 6.41 -13.01
N GLU A 93 8.29 6.02 -12.81
CA GLU A 93 8.76 4.65 -13.05
C GLU A 93 8.02 3.66 -12.13
N ILE A 94 8.01 3.94 -10.84
CA ILE A 94 7.35 3.08 -9.84
C ILE A 94 5.85 3.00 -10.09
N THR A 95 5.22 4.13 -10.42
CA THR A 95 3.78 4.19 -10.74
C THR A 95 3.45 3.37 -11.99
N ALA A 96 4.29 3.44 -13.03
CA ALA A 96 4.10 2.66 -14.25
C ALA A 96 4.27 1.16 -14.00
N GLU A 97 5.32 0.77 -13.27
CA GLU A 97 5.59 -0.61 -12.88
C GLU A 97 4.46 -1.20 -12.03
N TRP A 98 4.00 -0.46 -11.02
CA TRP A 98 2.87 -0.84 -10.18
C TRP A 98 1.58 -1.03 -10.98
N LYS A 99 1.22 -0.07 -11.83
CA LYS A 99 0.02 -0.17 -12.67
C LYS A 99 0.06 -1.35 -13.63
N ALA A 100 1.23 -1.61 -14.23
CA ALA A 100 1.42 -2.77 -15.10
C ALA A 100 1.26 -4.08 -14.31
N TRP A 101 1.87 -4.16 -13.13
CA TRP A 101 1.76 -5.33 -12.27
C TRP A 101 0.33 -5.60 -11.79
N VAL A 102 -0.40 -4.59 -11.30
CA VAL A 102 -1.81 -4.74 -10.90
C VAL A 102 -2.68 -5.19 -12.07
N LYS A 103 -2.39 -4.71 -13.28
CA LYS A 103 -3.10 -5.13 -14.49
C LYS A 103 -2.87 -6.62 -14.80
N GLU A 104 -1.63 -7.10 -14.70
CA GLU A 104 -1.33 -8.52 -14.90
C GLU A 104 -1.91 -9.41 -13.79
N LEU A 105 -1.85 -8.96 -12.53
CA LEU A 105 -2.53 -9.62 -11.40
C LEU A 105 -4.03 -9.77 -11.66
N GLY A 106 -4.69 -8.72 -12.14
CA GLY A 106 -6.10 -8.78 -12.51
C GLY A 106 -6.39 -9.80 -13.60
N LYS A 107 -5.53 -9.87 -14.63
CA LYS A 107 -5.67 -10.85 -15.71
C LYS A 107 -5.49 -12.29 -15.22
N SER A 108 -4.47 -12.55 -14.39
CA SER A 108 -4.19 -13.91 -13.89
C SER A 108 -5.31 -14.43 -13.00
N LEU A 109 -5.98 -13.55 -12.25
CA LEU A 109 -7.10 -13.90 -11.37
C LEU A 109 -8.47 -13.81 -12.06
N GLY A 110 -8.55 -13.32 -13.30
CA GLY A 110 -9.82 -13.04 -13.97
C GLY A 110 -10.65 -11.93 -13.30
N LEU A 111 -10.03 -11.06 -12.50
CA LEU A 111 -10.67 -9.97 -11.75
C LEU A 111 -10.44 -8.63 -12.45
N LYS A 112 -11.43 -7.73 -12.36
CA LYS A 112 -11.35 -6.38 -12.93
C LYS A 112 -12.16 -5.36 -12.15
N GLY A 113 -11.77 -4.09 -12.28
CA GLY A 113 -12.47 -2.97 -11.65
C GLY A 113 -12.59 -3.16 -10.13
N LYS A 114 -13.76 -2.88 -9.57
CA LYS A 114 -13.98 -2.97 -8.11
C LYS A 114 -13.65 -4.34 -7.54
N LYS A 115 -13.94 -5.43 -8.26
CA LYS A 115 -13.65 -6.81 -7.81
C LYS A 115 -12.16 -7.13 -7.70
N LEU A 116 -11.27 -6.31 -8.28
CA LEU A 116 -9.82 -6.41 -8.08
C LEU A 116 -9.35 -5.36 -7.08
N PHE A 117 -9.71 -4.10 -7.31
CA PHE A 117 -9.16 -2.97 -6.56
C PHE A 117 -9.66 -2.89 -5.12
N GLN A 118 -10.90 -3.29 -4.83
CA GLN A 118 -11.41 -3.30 -3.45
C GLN A 118 -10.71 -4.35 -2.58
N PRO A 119 -10.62 -5.63 -2.99
CA PRO A 119 -9.85 -6.59 -2.22
C PRO A 119 -8.36 -6.27 -2.15
N LEU A 120 -7.75 -5.78 -3.24
CA LEU A 120 -6.34 -5.35 -3.24
C LEU A 120 -6.08 -4.25 -2.20
N ARG A 121 -6.94 -3.22 -2.16
CA ARG A 121 -6.87 -2.16 -1.15
C ARG A 121 -6.99 -2.74 0.25
N LEU A 122 -8.02 -3.56 0.49
CA LEU A 122 -8.25 -4.14 1.82
C LEU A 122 -7.04 -4.96 2.29
N CYS A 123 -6.41 -5.75 1.41
CA CYS A 123 -5.23 -6.54 1.74
C CYS A 123 -4.00 -5.69 2.09
N LEU A 124 -3.85 -4.53 1.46
CA LEU A 124 -2.62 -3.72 1.58
C LEU A 124 -2.74 -2.58 2.59
N THR A 125 -3.95 -2.08 2.84
CA THR A 125 -4.17 -0.93 3.73
C THR A 125 -5.10 -1.23 4.90
N GLY A 126 -5.78 -2.39 4.90
CA GLY A 126 -6.73 -2.74 5.96
C GLY A 126 -7.97 -1.84 6.01
N SER A 127 -8.18 -0.97 5.02
CA SER A 127 -9.24 0.04 4.99
C SER A 127 -9.85 0.12 3.59
N MET A 128 -11.17 0.30 3.50
CA MET A 128 -11.86 0.49 2.22
C MET A 128 -11.76 1.92 1.68
N GLN A 129 -11.27 2.84 2.50
CA GLN A 129 -11.11 4.25 2.18
C GLN A 129 -9.63 4.63 2.15
N GLY A 130 -9.34 5.86 1.73
CA GLY A 130 -8.00 6.44 1.82
C GLY A 130 -7.28 6.57 0.48
N ARG A 131 -5.97 6.78 0.57
CA ARG A 131 -5.13 7.25 -0.53
C ARG A 131 -4.78 6.14 -1.52
N ASP A 132 -4.05 6.51 -2.57
CA ASP A 132 -3.61 5.58 -3.60
C ASP A 132 -2.82 4.41 -2.99
N VAL A 133 -3.20 3.18 -3.33
CA VAL A 133 -2.63 1.96 -2.74
C VAL A 133 -1.18 1.76 -3.17
N GLY A 134 -0.83 2.15 -4.39
CA GLY A 134 0.55 2.10 -4.88
C GLY A 134 1.43 3.10 -4.14
N GLY A 135 0.96 4.33 -3.97
CA GLY A 135 1.61 5.36 -3.18
C GLY A 135 1.82 4.96 -1.72
N VAL A 136 0.81 4.37 -1.07
CA VAL A 136 0.96 3.80 0.29
C VAL A 136 2.00 2.69 0.32
N SER A 137 1.97 1.76 -0.63
CA SER A 137 2.92 0.65 -0.69
C SER A 137 4.37 1.15 -0.89
N ARG A 138 4.54 2.17 -1.74
CA ARG A 138 5.81 2.85 -1.98
C ARG A 138 6.30 3.60 -0.73
N LEU A 139 5.42 4.32 -0.04
CA LEU A 139 5.74 4.99 1.22
C LEU A 139 6.29 3.99 2.25
N LEU A 140 5.59 2.88 2.47
CA LEU A 140 6.00 1.86 3.44
C LEU A 140 7.35 1.23 3.05
N ALA A 141 7.54 0.90 1.77
CA ALA A 141 8.80 0.32 1.29
C ALA A 141 9.99 1.29 1.44
N VAL A 142 9.82 2.57 1.10
CA VAL A 142 10.87 3.59 1.28
C VAL A 142 11.14 3.85 2.75
N ALA A 143 10.10 3.96 3.59
CA ALA A 143 10.27 4.12 5.03
C ALA A 143 10.99 2.93 5.67
N GLN A 144 10.82 1.72 5.14
CA GLN A 144 11.61 0.55 5.53
C GLN A 144 13.07 0.67 5.08
N SER A 145 13.34 1.06 3.82
CA SER A 145 14.69 1.29 3.30
C SER A 145 15.46 2.36 4.08
N GLU A 146 14.78 3.41 4.53
CA GLU A 146 15.35 4.49 5.36
C GLU A 146 15.47 4.10 6.85
N GLY A 147 15.01 2.91 7.25
CA GLY A 147 15.05 2.44 8.64
C GLY A 147 14.08 3.16 9.59
N ILE A 148 13.08 3.86 9.06
CA ILE A 148 12.00 4.52 9.82
C ILE A 148 11.03 3.47 10.38
N LEU A 149 10.68 2.47 9.57
CA LEU A 149 9.88 1.34 10.00
C LEU A 149 10.78 0.24 10.56
N VAL A 150 10.59 -0.09 11.83
CA VAL A 150 11.20 -1.27 12.45
C VAL A 150 10.24 -2.43 12.27
N GLN A 151 10.69 -3.56 11.72
CA GLN A 151 9.88 -4.76 11.69
C GLN A 151 9.51 -5.17 13.12
N ASN A 152 8.22 -5.23 13.42
CA ASN A 152 7.77 -5.95 14.60
C ASN A 152 8.01 -7.44 14.31
N GLN A 153 9.05 -7.99 14.94
CA GLN A 153 9.32 -9.42 15.00
C GLN A 153 8.26 -10.13 15.84
#